data_AF-A0A2G9XBI5-F1
#
_entry.id   AF-A0A2G9XBI5-F1
#
_cell.length_a   1.000
_cell.length_b   1.000
_cell.length_c   1.000
_cell.angle_alpha   90.00
_cell.angle_beta   90.00
_cell.angle_gamma   90.00
#
_symmetry.space_group_name_H-M   'P 1'
#
loop_
_entity.id
_entity.type
_entity.pdbx_description
1 polymer ?
#
loop_
_entity_poly.entity_id
_entity_poly.type
_entity_poly.pdbx_seq_one_letter_code
_entity_poly.pdbx_strand_id
1 'polypeptide(L)' 'MLNNFRTLFWDIDTKKFRPKKFPKYTIERLLEFGDLTSLKWLEKTFSKHKIYNIAKKSRALSKKSKIFAKVRYGH' A
#
# COMPACT_ATOMS: atom_id res chain seq x y z
N MET A 1 -9.81 11.45 12.58
CA MET A 1 -10.54 10.45 11.75
C MET A 1 -9.76 9.14 11.79
N LEU A 2 -10.39 8.08 12.28
CA LEU A 2 -9.76 6.79 12.60
C LEU A 2 -9.21 6.08 11.36
N ASN A 3 -8.00 5.53 11.45
CA ASN A 3 -7.34 4.71 10.43
C ASN A 3 -8.12 3.40 10.20
N ASN A 4 -9.11 3.39 9.30
CA ASN A 4 -9.89 2.19 8.97
C ASN A 4 -9.10 1.09 8.24
N PHE A 5 -7.93 1.39 7.69
CA PHE A 5 -7.11 0.37 7.01
C PHE A 5 -6.36 -0.55 7.97
N ARG A 6 -6.38 -0.28 9.29
CA ARG A 6 -5.74 -1.17 10.28
C ARG A 6 -6.30 -2.59 10.21
N THR A 7 -7.57 -2.75 9.84
CA THR A 7 -8.22 -4.04 9.61
C THR A 7 -7.57 -4.84 8.50
N LEU A 8 -6.95 -4.18 7.51
CA LEU A 8 -6.21 -4.88 6.45
C LEU A 8 -5.03 -5.68 7.00
N PHE A 9 -4.54 -5.35 8.19
CA PHE A 9 -3.38 -5.98 8.82
C PHE A 9 -3.74 -7.02 9.89
N TRP A 10 -4.92 -7.63 9.82
CA TRP A 10 -5.40 -8.61 10.80
C TRP A 10 -4.48 -9.84 10.97
N ASP A 11 -3.73 -10.22 9.93
CA ASP A 11 -2.78 -11.36 9.94
C ASP A 11 -1.51 -11.14 10.77
N ILE A 12 -1.32 -9.94 11.33
CA ILE A 12 -0.10 -9.58 12.07
C ILE A 12 -0.44 -8.92 13.39
N ASP A 13 0.45 -9.04 14.36
CA ASP A 13 0.32 -8.34 15.65
C ASP A 13 0.31 -6.81 15.42
N THR A 14 -0.89 -6.26 15.32
CA THR A 14 -1.13 -4.83 15.05
C THR A 14 -0.57 -3.93 16.15
N LYS A 15 -0.31 -4.46 17.36
CA LYS A 15 0.33 -3.70 18.45
C LYS A 15 1.81 -3.46 18.17
N LYS A 16 2.47 -4.32 17.41
CA LYS A 16 3.89 -4.21 17.04
C LYS A 16 4.12 -3.72 15.61
N PHE A 17 3.06 -3.69 14.78
CA PHE A 17 3.21 -3.34 13.38
C PHE A 17 3.56 -1.86 13.19
N ARG A 18 4.72 -1.62 12.58
CA ARG A 18 5.15 -0.30 12.10
C ARG A 18 5.16 -0.33 10.57
N PRO A 19 4.12 0.16 9.88
CA PRO A 19 3.98 0.09 8.42
C PRO A 19 5.20 0.63 7.66
N LYS A 20 5.83 1.69 8.18
CA LYS A 20 7.06 2.27 7.61
C LYS A 20 8.26 1.32 7.62
N LYS A 21 8.31 0.37 8.56
CA LYS A 21 9.38 -0.65 8.65
C LYS A 21 9.22 -1.76 7.61
N PHE A 22 8.01 -1.96 7.07
CA PHE A 22 7.70 -3.01 6.11
C PHE A 22 7.04 -2.46 4.84
N PRO A 23 7.74 -1.58 4.09
CA PRO A 23 7.14 -0.81 3.00
C PRO A 23 6.55 -1.68 1.90
N LYS A 24 7.21 -2.79 1.52
CA LYS A 24 6.71 -3.71 0.49
C LYS A 24 5.33 -4.26 0.87
N TYR A 25 5.26 -4.90 2.02
CA TYR A 25 4.04 -5.49 2.54
C TYR A 25 2.93 -4.44 2.72
N THR A 26 3.24 -3.28 3.32
CA THR A 26 2.25 -2.20 3.48
C THR A 26 1.73 -1.69 2.13
N ILE A 27 2.61 -1.39 1.18
CA ILE A 27 2.22 -0.88 -0.14
C ILE A 27 1.36 -1.92 -0.87
N GLU A 28 1.78 -3.18 -0.90
CA GLU A 28 1.03 -4.26 -1.56
C GLU A 28 -0.38 -4.39 -0.98
N ARG A 29 -0.49 -4.37 0.35
CA ARG A 29 -1.77 -4.57 1.05
C ARG A 29 -2.74 -3.41 0.89
N LEU A 30 -2.23 -2.17 0.94
CA LEU A 30 -3.06 -0.98 0.74
C LEU A 30 -3.47 -0.78 -0.73
N LEU A 31 -2.64 -1.20 -1.69
CA LEU A 31 -3.01 -1.14 -3.11
C LEU A 31 -4.02 -2.22 -3.51
N GLU A 32 -3.95 -3.40 -2.89
CA GLU A 32 -4.83 -4.52 -3.27
C GLU A 32 -6.20 -4.45 -2.58
N PHE A 33 -6.24 -4.10 -1.30
CA PHE A 33 -7.46 -4.19 -0.48
C PHE A 33 -7.90 -2.86 0.12
N GLY A 34 -7.13 -1.79 -0.09
CA GLY A 34 -7.41 -0.48 0.47
C GLY A 34 -8.48 0.31 -0.26
N ASP A 35 -8.87 1.40 0.38
CA ASP A 35 -9.79 2.41 -0.13
C ASP A 35 -9.08 3.75 -0.41
N LEU A 36 -9.85 4.78 -0.76
CA LEU A 36 -9.31 6.13 -1.00
C LEU A 36 -8.59 6.71 0.22
N THR A 37 -9.03 6.37 1.44
CA THR A 37 -8.39 6.82 2.69
C THR A 37 -7.02 6.18 2.84
N SER A 38 -6.94 4.88 2.56
CA SER A 38 -5.71 4.09 2.55
C SER A 38 -4.70 4.64 1.55
N LEU A 39 -5.17 5.02 0.35
CA LEU A 39 -4.34 5.65 -0.68
C LEU A 39 -3.81 7.02 -0.25
N LYS A 40 -4.66 7.89 0.30
CA LYS A 40 -4.22 9.20 0.83
C LYS A 40 -3.15 9.04 1.90
N TRP A 41 -3.29 8.05 2.78
CA TRP A 41 -2.28 7.76 3.80
C TRP A 41 -0.98 7.20 3.17
N LEU A 42 -1.10 6.32 2.18
CA LEU A 42 0.02 5.73 1.46
C LEU A 42 0.88 6.81 0.81
N GLU A 43 0.25 7.76 0.11
CA GLU A 43 0.89 8.89 -0.57
C GLU A 43 1.56 9.87 0.40
N LYS A 44 1.01 10.05 1.61
CA LYS A 44 1.65 10.84 2.68
C LYS A 44 2.84 10.12 3.32
N THR A 45 2.92 8.80 3.17
CA THR A 45 3.89 7.95 3.90
C THR A 45 5.08 7.56 3.04
N PHE A 46 4.87 7.31 1.75
CA PHE A 46 5.90 6.85 0.81
C PHE A 46 5.90 7.72 -0.43
N SER A 47 7.08 7.95 -1.01
CA SER A 47 7.18 8.65 -2.28
C SER A 47 6.50 7.86 -3.41
N LYS A 48 5.92 8.57 -4.39
CA LYS A 48 5.28 7.96 -5.57
C LYS A 48 6.20 6.97 -6.27
N HIS A 49 7.47 7.34 -6.46
CA HIS A 49 8.49 6.47 -7.03
C HIS A 49 8.68 5.15 -6.25
N LYS A 50 8.68 5.21 -4.90
CA LYS A 50 8.79 4.01 -4.06
C LYS A 50 7.56 3.12 -4.18
N ILE A 51 6.37 3.71 -4.19
CA ILE A 51 5.10 2.99 -4.37
C ILE A 51 5.10 2.29 -5.74
N TYR A 52 5.42 3.02 -6.81
CA TYR A 52 5.43 2.49 -8.17
C TYR A 52 6.44 1.34 -8.34
N ASN A 53 7.68 1.50 -7.85
CA ASN A 53 8.71 0.47 -7.97
C ASN A 53 8.34 -0.83 -7.26
N ILE A 54 7.72 -0.73 -6.08
CA ILE A 54 7.25 -1.90 -5.34
C ILE A 54 6.09 -2.55 -6.09
N ALA A 55 5.12 -1.77 -6.55
CA ALA A 55 3.97 -2.30 -7.29
C ALA A 55 4.39 -3.00 -8.59
N LYS A 56 5.31 -2.40 -9.35
CA LYS A 56 5.85 -2.95 -10.60
C LYS A 56 6.53 -4.32 -10.39
N LYS A 57 7.26 -4.49 -9.30
CA LYS A 57 8.00 -5.73 -8.98
C LYS A 57 7.17 -6.76 -8.18
N SER A 58 6.00 -6.39 -7.68
CA SER A 58 5.18 -7.27 -6.86
C SER A 58 4.68 -8.47 -7.66
N ARG A 59 4.74 -9.67 -7.09
CA ARG A 59 4.06 -10.86 -7.61
C ARG A 59 2.71 -11.11 -6.94
N ALA A 60 2.45 -10.46 -5.81
CA ALA A 60 1.23 -10.62 -5.02
C ALA A 60 0.09 -9.71 -5.52
N LEU A 61 0.41 -8.56 -6.11
CA LEU A 61 -0.59 -7.64 -6.65
C LEU A 61 -1.27 -8.21 -7.90
N SER A 62 -2.58 -8.04 -7.97
CA SER A 62 -3.35 -8.33 -9.18
C SER A 62 -2.94 -7.42 -10.34
N LYS A 63 -3.26 -7.84 -11.57
CA LYS A 63 -3.01 -7.04 -12.78
C LYS A 63 -3.69 -5.66 -12.68
N LYS A 64 -4.90 -5.61 -12.12
CA LYS A 64 -5.67 -4.37 -11.90
C LYS A 64 -4.90 -3.40 -11.00
N SER A 65 -4.44 -3.85 -9.84
CA SER A 65 -3.69 -3.02 -8.88
C SER A 65 -2.38 -2.49 -9.47
N LYS A 66 -1.68 -3.31 -10.27
CA LYS A 66 -0.46 -2.90 -10.98
C LYS A 66 -0.73 -1.83 -12.02
N ILE A 67 -1.78 -1.97 -12.82
CA ILE A 67 -2.18 -0.97 -13.82
C ILE A 67 -2.55 0.35 -13.13
N PHE A 68 -3.36 0.28 -12.07
CA PHE A 68 -3.71 1.45 -11.28
C PHE A 68 -2.46 2.17 -10.75
N ALA A 69 -1.52 1.42 -10.14
CA ALA A 69 -0.29 2.01 -9.62
C ALA A 69 0.58 2.64 -10.73
N LYS A 70 0.64 2.02 -11.91
CA LYS A 70 1.33 2.58 -13.08
C LYS A 70 0.72 3.91 -13.51
N VAL A 71 -0.60 3.98 -13.66
CA VAL A 71 -1.31 5.20 -14.09
C VAL A 71 -1.17 6.31 -13.05
N ARG A 72 -1.24 5.99 -11.75
CA ARG A 72 -1.26 7.00 -10.69
C ARG A 72 0.14 7.48 -10.27
N TYR A 73 1.16 6.63 -10.36
CA TYR A 73 2.49 6.89 -9.79
C TYR A 73 3.66 6.69 -10.76
N GLY A 74 3.40 6.32 -12.02
CA GLY A 74 4.42 6.03 -13.02
C GLY A 74 5.01 7.26 -13.73
N HIS A 75 4.70 8.47 -13.27
CA HIS A 75 5.19 9.76 -13.78
C HIS A 75 6.13 10.42 -12.78
#